data_AF-A0A7S2AEF4-F1
#
_entry.id   AF-A0A7S2AEF4-F1
#
_cell.length_a   1.000
_cell.length_b   1.000
_cell.length_c   1.000
_cell.angle_alpha   90.00
_cell.angle_beta   90.00
_cell.angle_gamma   90.00
#
_symmetry.space_group_name_H-M   'P 1'
#
loop_
_entity.id
_entity.type
_entity.pdbx_description
1 polymer ?
#
loop_
_entity_poly.entity_id
_entity_poly.type
_entity_poly.pdbx_seq_one_letter_code
_entity_poly.pdbx_strand_id
1 'polypeptide(L)'
;MVGLCDGLEPATDLALSAGLLMAGLLRFIQMTFTFGAGVPAGLFVPCLFTGACLGRVVGFGAHYINSFFPNSQVVVNPGVYAMVGAASVLGGVCRVTISLVVIMFELTDGLQMVVPFMCACLIAKFVGDYFTGGIYDCAIRLRGYPYLHEPDESAFHKCAEDVMDTDLDLLDCDDYVIGPLLEKMRQSEHGGFPLIVSEKMKNRTIVGYVHRIQLLQHLEKEIKTNQLVTECDNISFKPVQGSRAIDLAGLVDVTPYRVVKEMPVKE
;
A
#
# COMPACT_ATOMS: atom_id res chain seq x y z
N MET A 1 -23.23 -22.35 -13.49
CA MET A 1 -23.11 -21.57 -14.74
C MET A 1 -24.10 -22.13 -15.74
N VAL A 2 -25.25 -21.46 -15.91
CA VAL A 2 -26.36 -21.93 -16.76
C VAL A 2 -26.06 -21.58 -18.23
N GLY A 3 -26.43 -22.52 -19.10
CA GLY A 3 -26.11 -22.59 -20.53
C GLY A 3 -26.40 -21.34 -21.36
N LEU A 4 -25.36 -20.89 -22.05
CA LEU A 4 -25.43 -19.92 -23.16
C LEU A 4 -24.68 -20.46 -24.40
N CYS A 5 -24.45 -21.78 -24.44
CA CYS A 5 -23.58 -22.44 -25.43
C CYS A 5 -24.25 -23.64 -26.12
N ASP A 6 -25.58 -23.71 -26.18
CA ASP A 6 -26.25 -24.74 -26.96
C ASP A 6 -26.73 -24.15 -28.30
N GLY A 7 -25.90 -24.36 -29.33
CA GLY A 7 -26.28 -24.43 -30.74
C GLY A 7 -26.81 -23.16 -31.42
N LEU A 8 -25.94 -22.17 -31.70
CA LEU A 8 -26.35 -20.92 -32.34
C LEU A 8 -25.62 -20.70 -33.69
N GLU A 9 -26.39 -20.38 -34.72
CA GLU A 9 -25.94 -20.09 -36.09
C GLU A 9 -24.96 -18.91 -36.14
N PRO A 10 -24.04 -18.81 -37.12
CA PRO A 10 -23.00 -17.75 -37.17
C PRO A 10 -23.53 -16.30 -37.12
N ALA A 11 -24.80 -16.07 -37.48
CA ALA A 11 -25.44 -14.75 -37.38
C ALA A 11 -25.70 -14.31 -35.93
N THR A 12 -25.94 -15.25 -35.03
CA THR A 12 -26.24 -14.99 -33.63
C THR A 12 -24.99 -14.72 -32.78
N ASP A 13 -23.85 -15.32 -33.15
CA ASP A 13 -22.55 -15.03 -32.53
C ASP A 13 -22.12 -13.58 -32.77
N LEU A 14 -22.39 -13.03 -33.96
CA LEU A 14 -22.05 -11.65 -34.28
C LEU A 14 -22.92 -10.65 -33.48
N ALA A 15 -24.24 -10.88 -33.41
CA ALA A 15 -25.13 -10.07 -32.60
C ALA A 15 -24.79 -10.14 -31.10
N LEU A 16 -24.44 -11.33 -30.60
CA LEU A 16 -24.01 -11.53 -29.22
C LEU A 16 -22.67 -10.83 -28.94
N SER A 17 -21.71 -10.91 -29.85
CA SER A 17 -20.41 -10.24 -29.72
C SER A 17 -20.56 -8.72 -29.66
N ALA A 18 -21.43 -8.13 -30.50
CA ALA A 18 -21.77 -6.71 -30.46
C ALA A 18 -22.45 -6.31 -29.13
N GLY A 19 -23.39 -7.13 -28.64
CA GLY A 19 -24.02 -6.92 -27.33
C GLY A 19 -23.03 -6.96 -26.17
N LEU A 20 -22.08 -7.89 -26.19
CA LEU A 20 -21.01 -8.00 -25.18
C LEU A 20 -20.03 -6.82 -25.21
N LEU A 21 -19.65 -6.36 -26.40
CA LEU A 21 -18.83 -5.15 -26.55
C LEU A 21 -19.55 -3.92 -26.01
N MET A 22 -20.83 -3.74 -26.36
CA MET A 22 -21.64 -2.64 -25.85
C MET A 22 -21.76 -2.69 -24.33
N ALA A 23 -22.06 -3.87 -23.76
CA ALA A 23 -22.15 -4.05 -22.31
C ALA A 23 -20.81 -3.77 -21.59
N GLY A 24 -19.69 -4.23 -22.17
CA GLY A 24 -18.34 -3.99 -21.64
C GLY A 24 -17.98 -2.50 -21.64
N LEU A 25 -18.29 -1.78 -22.71
CA LEU A 25 -18.07 -0.34 -22.84
C LEU A 25 -18.93 0.45 -21.84
N LEU A 26 -20.23 0.15 -21.75
CA LEU A 26 -21.13 0.80 -20.80
C LEU A 26 -20.65 0.59 -19.36
N ARG A 27 -20.20 -0.63 -19.02
CA ARG A 27 -19.65 -0.93 -17.69
C ARG A 27 -18.33 -0.22 -17.42
N PHE A 28 -17.45 -0.09 -18.41
CA PHE A 28 -16.21 0.67 -18.29
C PHE A 28 -16.47 2.16 -18.00
N ILE A 29 -17.44 2.76 -18.70
CA ILE A 29 -17.87 4.14 -18.46
C ILE A 29 -18.44 4.30 -17.05
N GLN A 30 -19.37 3.42 -16.65
CA GLN A 30 -19.94 3.43 -15.30
C GLN A 30 -18.87 3.30 -14.22
N MET A 31 -17.91 2.38 -14.39
CA MET A 31 -16.80 2.18 -13.47
C MET A 31 -15.97 3.45 -13.28
N THR A 32 -15.69 4.17 -14.38
CA THR A 32 -14.93 5.43 -14.35
C THR A 32 -15.66 6.50 -13.53
N PHE A 33 -16.96 6.66 -13.74
CA PHE A 33 -17.78 7.60 -12.98
C PHE A 33 -17.88 7.21 -11.50
N THR A 34 -18.11 5.94 -11.18
CA THR A 34 -18.25 5.47 -9.79
C THR A 34 -16.94 5.63 -9.02
N PHE A 35 -15.79 5.37 -9.65
CA PHE A 35 -14.48 5.58 -9.01
C PHE A 35 -14.19 7.06 -8.75
N GLY A 36 -14.57 7.95 -9.69
CA GLY A 36 -14.41 9.39 -9.54
C GLY A 36 -15.36 10.03 -8.51
N ALA A 37 -16.50 9.40 -8.19
CA ALA A 37 -17.53 9.96 -7.33
C ALA A 37 -17.21 9.91 -5.82
N GLY A 38 -16.06 9.36 -5.40
CA GLY A 38 -15.66 9.31 -3.98
C GLY A 38 -16.51 8.38 -3.10
N VAL A 39 -17.33 7.52 -3.71
CA VAL A 39 -18.16 6.52 -3.01
C VAL A 39 -17.30 5.29 -2.69
N PRO A 40 -17.43 4.67 -1.50
CA PRO A 40 -16.75 3.41 -1.20
C PRO A 40 -17.27 2.30 -2.12
N ALA A 41 -16.53 2.04 -3.21
CA ALA A 41 -16.86 1.02 -4.21
C ALA A 41 -15.60 0.26 -4.63
N GLY A 42 -15.76 -1.02 -4.95
CA GLY A 42 -14.67 -1.87 -5.44
C GLY A 42 -14.51 -1.80 -6.96
N LEU A 43 -13.27 -1.82 -7.44
CA LEU A 43 -12.93 -1.88 -8.87
C LEU A 43 -12.78 -3.31 -9.42
N PHE A 44 -12.64 -4.31 -8.56
CA PHE A 44 -12.35 -5.68 -8.96
C PHE A 44 -13.42 -6.28 -9.89
N VAL A 45 -14.67 -6.32 -9.42
CA VAL A 45 -15.79 -6.92 -10.17
C VAL A 45 -16.05 -6.23 -11.52
N PRO A 46 -16.13 -4.89 -11.64
CA PRO A 46 -16.35 -4.26 -12.94
C PRO A 46 -15.20 -4.48 -13.92
N CYS A 47 -13.93 -4.48 -13.45
CA CYS A 47 -12.79 -4.82 -14.30
C CYS A 47 -12.86 -6.26 -14.83
N LEU A 48 -13.18 -7.23 -13.96
CA LEU A 48 -13.36 -8.62 -14.37
C LEU A 48 -14.48 -8.77 -15.39
N PHE A 49 -15.61 -8.08 -15.19
CA PHE A 49 -16.73 -8.12 -16.12
C PHE A 49 -16.34 -7.55 -17.49
N THR A 50 -15.76 -6.36 -17.54
CA THR A 50 -15.32 -5.73 -18.79
C THR A 50 -14.28 -6.61 -19.50
N GLY A 51 -13.31 -7.17 -18.77
CA GLY A 51 -12.33 -8.09 -19.33
C GLY A 51 -12.95 -9.41 -19.82
N ALA A 52 -13.94 -9.96 -19.12
CA ALA A 52 -14.66 -11.15 -19.55
C ALA A 52 -15.43 -10.93 -20.85
N CYS A 53 -16.10 -9.78 -20.98
CA CYS A 53 -16.79 -9.40 -22.22
C CYS A 53 -15.80 -9.30 -23.39
N LEU A 54 -14.69 -8.60 -23.21
CA LEU A 54 -13.65 -8.46 -24.25
C LEU A 54 -13.01 -9.80 -24.59
N GLY A 55 -12.66 -10.60 -23.58
CA GLY A 55 -12.08 -11.93 -23.75
C GLY A 55 -13.02 -12.88 -24.50
N ARG A 56 -14.33 -12.82 -24.21
CA ARG A 56 -15.31 -13.66 -24.91
C ARG A 56 -15.47 -13.26 -26.39
N VAL A 57 -15.39 -11.98 -26.71
CA VAL A 57 -15.39 -11.48 -28.10
C VAL A 57 -14.16 -11.97 -28.84
N VAL A 58 -12.98 -11.92 -28.21
CA VAL A 58 -11.75 -12.52 -28.77
C VAL A 58 -11.90 -14.04 -28.96
N GLY A 59 -12.54 -14.72 -28.02
CA GLY A 59 -12.84 -16.15 -28.11
C GLY A 59 -13.74 -16.52 -29.29
N PHE A 60 -14.76 -15.72 -29.61
CA PHE A 60 -15.57 -15.89 -30.82
C PHE A 60 -14.76 -15.65 -32.09
N GLY A 61 -13.88 -14.63 -32.10
CA GLY A 61 -12.96 -14.39 -33.22
C GLY A 61 -12.02 -15.58 -33.45
N ALA A 62 -11.44 -16.14 -32.38
CA ALA A 62 -10.60 -17.33 -32.45
C ALA A 62 -11.38 -18.57 -32.95
N HIS A 63 -12.63 -18.73 -32.52
CA HIS A 63 -13.51 -19.80 -32.99
C HIS A 63 -13.80 -19.66 -34.48
N TYR A 64 -14.14 -18.44 -34.93
CA TYR A 64 -14.38 -18.13 -36.34
C TYR A 64 -13.15 -18.42 -37.21
N ILE A 65 -11.95 -18.02 -36.77
CA ILE A 65 -10.68 -18.32 -37.46
C ILE A 65 -10.45 -19.83 -37.53
N ASN A 66 -10.69 -20.58 -36.45
CA ASN A 66 -10.52 -22.03 -36.44
C ASN A 66 -11.44 -22.73 -37.46
N SER A 67 -12.65 -22.20 -37.69
CA SER A 67 -13.57 -22.70 -38.72
C SER A 67 -13.04 -22.55 -40.15
N PHE A 68 -12.09 -21.65 -40.42
CA PHE A 68 -11.40 -21.57 -41.73
C PHE A 68 -10.30 -22.61 -41.91
N PHE A 69 -9.83 -23.22 -40.82
CA PHE A 69 -8.77 -24.23 -40.84
C PHE A 69 -9.31 -25.58 -40.34
N PRO A 70 -10.16 -26.27 -41.13
CA PRO A 70 -10.86 -27.49 -40.70
C PRO A 70 -9.96 -28.68 -40.35
N ASN A 71 -8.66 -28.63 -40.68
CA ASN A 71 -7.67 -29.65 -40.31
C ASN A 71 -7.04 -29.44 -38.92
N SER A 72 -7.44 -28.39 -38.20
CA SER A 72 -7.02 -28.10 -36.83
C SER A 72 -7.81 -28.97 -35.84
N GLN A 73 -7.12 -29.77 -35.02
CA GLN A 73 -7.73 -30.49 -33.88
C GLN A 73 -7.88 -29.60 -32.62
N VAL A 74 -7.71 -28.28 -32.74
CA VAL A 74 -7.76 -27.36 -31.60
C VAL A 74 -9.21 -27.07 -31.22
N VAL A 75 -9.60 -27.48 -30.01
CA VAL A 75 -10.91 -27.14 -29.43
C VAL A 75 -10.84 -25.74 -28.84
N VAL A 76 -11.49 -24.78 -29.51
CA VAL A 76 -11.58 -23.39 -29.02
C VAL A 76 -12.81 -23.25 -28.13
N ASN A 77 -12.60 -22.99 -26.84
CA ASN A 77 -13.68 -22.70 -25.89
C ASN A 77 -13.71 -21.19 -25.55
N PRO A 78 -14.71 -20.42 -26.02
CA PRO A 78 -14.82 -18.98 -25.75
C PRO A 78 -14.91 -18.62 -24.26
N GLY A 79 -15.33 -19.55 -23.40
CA GLY A 79 -15.35 -19.36 -21.94
C GLY A 79 -13.95 -19.22 -21.34
N VAL A 80 -12.97 -19.95 -21.86
CA VAL A 80 -11.58 -19.85 -21.43
C VAL A 80 -11.01 -18.47 -21.77
N TYR A 81 -11.25 -17.98 -22.98
CA TYR A 81 -10.81 -16.65 -23.40
C TYR A 81 -11.46 -15.54 -22.58
N ALA A 82 -12.71 -15.70 -22.16
CA ALA A 82 -13.36 -14.78 -21.24
C ALA A 82 -12.62 -14.72 -19.88
N MET A 83 -12.23 -15.86 -19.31
CA MET A 83 -11.47 -15.88 -18.05
C MET A 83 -10.09 -15.23 -18.21
N VAL A 84 -9.37 -15.52 -19.29
CA VAL A 84 -8.06 -14.92 -19.58
C VAL A 84 -8.19 -13.40 -19.75
N GLY A 85 -9.22 -12.94 -20.46
CA GLY A 85 -9.51 -11.51 -20.65
C GLY A 85 -9.89 -10.80 -19.35
N ALA A 86 -10.64 -11.46 -18.47
CA ALA A 86 -11.00 -10.93 -17.15
C ALA A 86 -9.74 -10.71 -16.30
N ALA A 87 -8.85 -11.72 -16.26
CA ALA A 87 -7.60 -11.65 -15.52
C ALA A 87 -6.66 -10.58 -16.11
N SER A 88 -6.55 -10.47 -17.44
CA SER A 88 -5.65 -9.49 -18.08
C SER A 88 -6.08 -8.05 -17.85
N VAL A 89 -7.38 -7.72 -17.95
CA VAL A 89 -7.86 -6.36 -17.67
C VAL A 89 -7.66 -5.99 -16.21
N LEU A 90 -8.00 -6.88 -15.27
CA LEU A 90 -7.80 -6.61 -13.85
C LEU A 90 -6.31 -6.48 -13.49
N GLY A 91 -5.46 -7.36 -14.01
CA GLY A 91 -4.01 -7.30 -13.83
C GLY A 91 -3.39 -6.04 -14.44
N GLY A 92 -3.91 -5.56 -15.58
CA GLY A 92 -3.47 -4.34 -16.23
C GLY A 92 -3.90 -3.06 -15.49
N VAL A 93 -5.13 -3.00 -14.95
CA VAL A 93 -5.64 -1.81 -14.24
C VAL A 93 -5.07 -1.72 -12.82
N CYS A 94 -5.07 -2.83 -12.08
CA CYS A 94 -4.70 -2.85 -10.67
C CYS A 94 -3.24 -3.21 -10.42
N ARG A 95 -2.48 -3.66 -11.43
CA ARG A 95 -1.08 -4.14 -11.29
C ARG A 95 -0.89 -5.31 -10.33
N VAL A 96 -1.97 -6.01 -9.98
CA VAL A 96 -1.96 -7.20 -9.12
C VAL A 96 -1.77 -8.44 -9.99
N THR A 97 -0.62 -9.10 -9.87
CA THR A 97 -0.26 -10.25 -10.71
C THR A 97 -0.39 -11.57 -9.96
N ILE A 98 0.45 -11.81 -8.96
CA ILE A 98 0.58 -13.11 -8.29
C ILE A 98 -0.74 -13.48 -7.58
N SER A 99 -1.23 -12.61 -6.69
CA SER A 99 -2.46 -12.88 -5.94
C SER A 99 -3.68 -13.06 -6.84
N LEU A 100 -3.75 -12.31 -7.95
CA LEU A 100 -4.84 -12.43 -8.91
C LEU A 100 -4.85 -13.81 -9.59
N VAL A 101 -3.66 -14.28 -10.02
CA VAL A 101 -3.53 -15.61 -10.65
C VAL A 101 -3.93 -16.71 -9.67
N VAL A 102 -3.54 -16.59 -8.39
CA VAL A 102 -3.94 -17.55 -7.34
C VAL A 102 -5.46 -17.55 -7.13
N ILE A 103 -6.10 -16.39 -7.04
CA ILE A 103 -7.56 -16.30 -6.90
C ILE A 103 -8.27 -16.95 -8.11
N MET A 104 -7.82 -16.64 -9.33
CA MET A 104 -8.41 -17.22 -10.54
C MET A 104 -8.20 -18.74 -10.61
N PHE A 105 -7.03 -19.22 -10.18
CA PHE A 105 -6.73 -20.63 -10.06
C PHE A 105 -7.68 -21.34 -9.08
N GLU A 106 -7.83 -20.83 -7.87
CA GLU A 106 -8.71 -21.43 -6.85
C GLU A 106 -10.18 -21.44 -7.30
N LEU A 107 -10.63 -20.38 -7.97
CA LEU A 107 -12.01 -20.29 -8.47
C LEU A 107 -12.30 -21.22 -9.65
N THR A 108 -11.27 -21.56 -10.44
CA THR A 108 -11.42 -22.40 -11.65
C THR A 108 -11.13 -23.88 -11.37
N ASP A 109 -10.51 -24.20 -10.23
CA ASP A 109 -10.11 -25.57 -9.81
C ASP A 109 -9.28 -26.31 -10.88
N GLY A 110 -8.46 -25.57 -11.63
CA GLY A 110 -7.77 -26.05 -12.83
C GLY A 110 -6.31 -25.61 -12.90
N LEU A 111 -5.40 -26.45 -12.40
CA LEU A 111 -3.94 -26.18 -12.38
C LEU A 111 -3.34 -25.92 -13.78
N GLN A 112 -3.93 -26.48 -14.83
CA GLN A 112 -3.40 -26.37 -16.20
C GLN A 112 -3.52 -24.95 -16.77
N MET A 113 -4.45 -24.14 -16.25
CA MET A 113 -4.74 -22.79 -16.78
C MET A 113 -3.95 -21.67 -16.09
N VAL A 114 -3.11 -22.02 -15.11
CA VAL A 114 -2.31 -21.05 -14.34
C VAL A 114 -1.28 -20.36 -15.23
N VAL A 115 -0.57 -21.12 -16.06
CA VAL A 115 0.50 -20.57 -16.93
C VAL A 115 -0.06 -19.55 -17.93
N PRO A 116 -1.14 -19.84 -18.69
CA PRO A 116 -1.77 -18.85 -19.57
C PRO A 116 -2.26 -17.58 -18.84
N PHE A 117 -2.86 -17.72 -17.66
CA PHE A 117 -3.30 -16.56 -16.88
C PHE A 117 -2.12 -15.70 -16.42
N MET A 118 -1.04 -16.32 -15.96
CA MET A 118 0.15 -15.61 -15.54
C MET A 118 0.80 -14.86 -16.70
N CYS A 119 0.96 -15.51 -17.87
CA CYS A 119 1.48 -14.85 -19.05
C CYS A 119 0.62 -13.66 -19.49
N ALA A 120 -0.70 -13.82 -19.55
CA ALA A 120 -1.62 -12.75 -19.95
C ALA A 120 -1.60 -11.57 -18.97
N CYS A 121 -1.62 -11.83 -17.66
CA CYS A 121 -1.54 -10.80 -16.63
C CYS A 121 -0.20 -10.07 -16.65
N LEU A 122 0.92 -10.78 -16.85
CA LEU A 122 2.24 -10.16 -16.94
C LEU A 122 2.35 -9.26 -18.15
N ILE A 123 1.90 -9.71 -19.34
CA ILE A 123 1.91 -8.89 -20.55
C ILE A 123 1.04 -7.63 -20.33
N ALA A 124 -0.16 -7.79 -19.79
CA ALA A 124 -1.03 -6.65 -19.48
C ALA A 124 -0.40 -5.69 -18.45
N LYS A 125 0.29 -6.24 -17.44
CA LYS A 125 1.06 -5.45 -16.48
C LYS A 125 2.15 -4.65 -17.17
N PHE A 126 3.04 -5.31 -17.93
CA PHE A 126 4.15 -4.67 -18.64
C PHE A 126 3.70 -3.58 -19.59
N VAL A 127 2.68 -3.87 -20.42
CA VAL A 127 2.13 -2.91 -21.37
C VAL A 127 1.60 -1.70 -20.63
N GLY A 128 0.85 -1.90 -19.54
CA GLY A 128 0.35 -0.76 -18.83
C GLY A 128 1.42 -0.02 -18.03
N ASP A 129 2.43 -0.69 -17.44
CA ASP A 129 3.53 -0.02 -16.72
C ASP A 129 4.31 0.94 -17.64
N TYR A 130 4.37 0.63 -18.94
CA TYR A 130 4.91 1.52 -19.96
C TYR A 130 4.10 2.83 -20.13
N PHE A 131 2.77 2.79 -19.95
CA PHE A 131 1.91 3.96 -20.14
C PHE A 131 1.61 4.70 -18.82
N THR A 132 1.21 3.98 -17.78
CA THR A 132 0.73 4.56 -16.51
C THR A 132 0.97 3.62 -15.32
N GLY A 133 1.11 4.21 -14.12
CA GLY A 133 1.07 3.46 -12.86
C GLY A 133 -0.28 2.75 -12.62
N GLY A 134 -0.30 1.85 -11.63
CA GLY A 134 -1.54 1.21 -11.20
C GLY A 134 -2.54 2.20 -10.64
N ILE A 135 -3.84 1.91 -10.78
CA ILE A 135 -4.90 2.84 -10.34
C ILE A 135 -4.81 3.19 -8.84
N TYR A 136 -4.39 2.24 -8.02
CA TYR A 136 -4.25 2.44 -6.57
C TYR A 136 -3.05 3.33 -6.23
N ASP A 137 -1.91 3.13 -6.87
CA ASP A 137 -0.74 3.99 -6.68
C ASP A 137 -1.02 5.43 -7.14
N CYS A 138 -1.70 5.58 -8.28
CA CYS A 138 -2.16 6.88 -8.76
C CYS A 138 -3.12 7.54 -7.77
N ALA A 139 -4.05 6.79 -7.18
CA ALA A 139 -4.98 7.33 -6.19
C ALA A 139 -4.29 7.78 -4.89
N ILE A 140 -3.28 7.04 -4.43
CA ILE A 140 -2.45 7.40 -3.27
C ILE A 140 -1.68 8.70 -3.55
N ARG A 141 -1.01 8.78 -4.70
CA ARG A 141 -0.26 9.97 -5.13
C ARG A 141 -1.16 11.19 -5.28
N LEU A 142 -2.34 11.03 -5.89
CA LEU A 142 -3.30 12.12 -6.09
C LEU A 142 -3.84 12.68 -4.76
N ARG A 143 -3.94 11.85 -3.72
CA ARG A 143 -4.36 12.28 -2.37
C ARG A 143 -3.22 12.86 -1.53
N GLY A 144 -1.98 12.80 -2.00
CA GLY A 144 -0.81 13.31 -1.27
C GLY A 144 -0.49 12.50 0.00
N TYR A 145 -0.88 11.22 0.06
CA TYR A 145 -0.55 10.40 1.23
C TYR A 145 0.93 10.01 1.21
N PRO A 146 1.61 10.05 2.38
CA PRO A 146 2.99 9.59 2.48
C PRO A 146 3.03 8.07 2.35
N TYR A 147 3.41 7.59 1.17
CA TYR A 147 3.55 6.16 0.88
C TYR A 147 4.99 5.85 0.52
N LEU A 148 5.57 4.88 1.23
CA LEU A 148 6.92 4.40 0.97
C LEU A 148 6.87 3.38 -0.16
N HIS A 149 7.41 3.75 -1.33
CA HIS A 149 7.55 2.86 -2.47
C HIS A 149 8.91 2.16 -2.45
N GLU A 150 9.07 1.13 -3.29
CA GLU A 150 10.42 0.61 -3.58
C GLU A 150 11.32 1.75 -4.07
N PRO A 151 12.59 1.79 -3.62
CA PRO A 151 13.47 2.92 -3.90
C PRO A 151 13.73 3.06 -5.42
N ASP A 152 13.48 4.26 -5.94
CA ASP A 152 13.82 4.61 -7.33
C ASP A 152 15.35 4.57 -7.55
N GLU A 153 15.80 4.47 -8.80
CA GLU A 153 17.23 4.55 -9.17
C GLU A 153 17.96 5.78 -8.59
N SER A 154 17.22 6.88 -8.37
CA SER A 154 17.77 8.09 -7.75
C SER A 154 18.11 7.96 -6.26
N ALA A 155 17.47 7.02 -5.54
CA ALA A 155 17.75 6.77 -4.13
C ALA A 155 19.08 6.02 -3.92
N PHE A 156 19.65 5.41 -4.98
CA PHE A 156 20.92 4.68 -4.90
C PHE A 156 22.13 5.58 -4.67
N HIS A 157 22.01 6.87 -4.97
CA HIS A 157 23.10 7.84 -4.84
C HIS A 157 22.94 8.78 -3.64
N LYS A 158 21.91 8.57 -2.81
CA LYS A 158 21.67 9.38 -1.61
C LYS A 158 22.14 8.66 -0.37
N CYS A 159 22.74 9.41 0.55
CA CYS A 159 23.12 8.95 1.87
C CYS A 159 22.07 9.37 2.90
N ALA A 160 22.08 8.73 4.08
CA ALA A 160 21.19 9.10 5.17
C ALA A 160 21.34 10.58 5.56
N GLU A 161 22.53 11.16 5.41
CA GLU A 161 22.77 12.60 5.64
C GLU A 161 21.97 13.54 4.72
N ASP A 162 21.66 13.12 3.49
CA ASP A 162 20.94 13.95 2.52
C ASP A 162 19.43 14.01 2.79
N VAL A 163 18.93 13.03 3.56
CA VAL A 163 17.49 12.82 3.81
C VAL A 163 17.12 13.12 5.25
N MET A 164 18.06 12.99 6.20
CA MET A 164 17.81 13.24 7.61
C MET A 164 17.46 14.71 7.89
N ASP A 165 16.57 14.93 8.84
CA ASP A 165 16.34 16.27 9.38
C ASP A 165 17.47 16.63 10.36
N THR A 166 18.00 17.85 10.24
CA THR A 166 19.06 18.37 11.11
C THR A 166 18.52 19.15 12.30
N ASP A 167 17.29 19.67 12.21
CA ASP A 167 16.67 20.44 13.28
C ASP A 167 15.83 19.51 14.15
N LEU A 168 16.44 19.01 15.22
CA LEU A 168 15.82 18.00 16.09
C LEU A 168 15.44 18.61 17.42
N ASP A 169 14.20 18.36 17.84
CA ASP A 169 13.75 18.62 19.21
C ASP A 169 14.33 17.58 20.17
N LEU A 170 15.45 17.93 20.81
CA LEU A 170 16.16 17.05 21.76
C LEU A 170 15.61 17.20 23.19
N LEU A 171 15.53 16.12 23.94
CA LEU A 171 15.26 16.15 25.39
C LEU A 171 16.52 15.74 26.15
N ASP A 172 16.85 16.46 27.21
CA ASP A 172 17.96 16.10 28.10
C ASP A 172 17.49 15.04 29.10
N CYS A 173 18.35 14.08 29.42
CA CYS A 173 18.06 13.07 30.42
C CYS A 173 18.05 13.63 31.84
N ASP A 174 18.79 14.72 32.09
CA ASP A 174 19.00 15.27 33.43
C ASP A 174 18.08 16.48 33.68
N ASP A 175 17.44 16.49 34.86
CA ASP A 175 16.68 17.60 35.46
C ASP A 175 15.69 18.34 34.53
N TYR A 176 14.70 17.62 34.03
CA TYR A 176 13.57 18.22 33.31
C TYR A 176 12.40 18.51 34.27
N VAL A 177 11.80 19.68 34.15
CA VAL A 177 10.57 20.03 34.88
C VAL A 177 9.36 19.72 33.99
N ILE A 178 8.24 19.29 34.58
CA ILE A 178 7.02 18.93 33.81
C ILE A 178 6.53 20.09 32.94
N GLY A 179 6.44 21.32 33.47
CA GLY A 179 5.90 22.48 32.77
C GLY A 179 6.63 22.79 31.46
N PRO A 180 7.95 23.01 31.46
CA PRO A 180 8.74 23.21 30.24
C PRO A 180 8.65 22.03 29.26
N LEU A 181 8.54 20.80 29.76
CA LEU A 181 8.35 19.62 28.91
C LEU A 181 6.99 19.65 28.19
N LEU A 182 5.91 19.92 28.92
CA LEU A 182 4.57 20.03 28.35
C LEU A 182 4.49 21.18 27.33
N GLU A 183 5.12 22.32 27.62
CA GLU A 183 5.15 23.44 26.69
C GLU A 183 5.96 23.10 25.43
N LYS A 184 7.10 22.42 25.56
CA LYS A 184 7.87 21.92 24.42
C LYS A 184 7.05 20.94 23.57
N MET A 185 6.35 20.01 24.22
CA MET A 185 5.47 19.06 23.51
C MET A 185 4.28 19.74 22.84
N ARG A 186 3.79 20.86 23.38
CA ARG A 186 2.73 21.66 22.79
C ARG A 186 3.20 22.44 21.56
N GLN A 187 4.44 22.91 21.58
CA GLN A 187 5.05 23.66 20.48
C GLN A 187 5.54 22.75 19.34
N SER A 188 6.02 21.56 19.66
CA SER A 188 6.52 20.60 18.66
C SER A 188 5.39 19.87 17.93
N GLU A 189 5.56 19.63 16.63
CA GLU A 189 4.69 18.73 15.84
C GLU A 189 5.20 17.28 15.81
N HIS A 190 6.38 17.01 16.36
CA HIS A 190 7.01 15.69 16.32
C HIS A 190 6.28 14.65 17.20
N GLY A 191 6.30 13.40 16.74
CA GLY A 191 5.65 12.25 17.42
C GLY A 191 6.48 11.64 18.54
N GLY A 192 7.72 12.09 18.73
CA GLY A 192 8.62 11.66 19.79
C GLY A 192 9.93 12.42 19.72
N PHE A 193 10.78 12.18 20.72
CA PHE A 193 11.97 12.97 20.95
C PHE A 193 13.15 12.06 21.30
N PRO A 194 14.32 12.24 20.68
CA PRO A 194 15.54 11.58 21.12
C PRO A 194 16.00 12.16 22.46
N LEU A 195 16.38 11.26 23.37
CA LEU A 195 17.01 11.61 24.64
C LEU A 195 18.52 11.71 24.46
N ILE A 196 19.08 12.82 24.94
CA ILE A 196 20.51 13.05 24.95
C ILE A 196 21.02 13.19 26.37
N VAL A 197 22.27 12.82 26.58
CA VAL A 197 23.04 13.24 27.76
C VAL A 197 24.10 14.23 27.29
N SER A 198 24.10 15.40 27.91
CA SER A 198 25.07 16.45 27.65
C SER A 198 26.20 16.38 28.68
N GLU A 199 27.17 15.47 28.48
CA GLU A 199 28.38 15.47 29.30
C GLU A 199 29.30 16.62 28.86
N LYS A 200 29.40 17.66 29.70
CA LYS A 200 30.35 18.78 29.56
C LYS A 200 30.40 19.40 28.15
N MET A 201 29.30 20.07 27.75
CA MET A 201 29.24 21.14 26.72
C MET A 201 29.74 20.84 25.28
N LYS A 202 30.34 19.67 24.97
CA LYS A 202 30.88 19.36 23.63
C LYS A 202 30.43 18.04 23.01
N ASN A 203 30.09 17.01 23.80
CA ASN A 203 29.66 15.73 23.27
C ASN A 203 28.22 15.42 23.70
N ARG A 204 27.29 15.51 22.75
CA ARG A 204 25.91 15.03 22.93
C ARG A 204 25.87 13.58 22.52
N THR A 205 25.52 12.70 23.46
CA THR A 205 25.34 11.27 23.18
C THR A 205 23.88 10.92 23.30
N ILE A 206 23.35 10.19 22.31
CA ILE A 206 21.97 9.68 22.34
C ILE A 206 21.89 8.52 23.32
N VAL A 207 21.01 8.64 24.31
CA VAL A 207 20.72 7.59 25.30
C VAL A 207 19.54 6.73 24.87
N GLY A 208 18.53 7.34 24.25
CA GLY A 208 17.33 6.63 23.87
C GLY A 208 16.35 7.50 23.09
N TYR A 209 15.14 6.99 22.95
CA TYR A 209 14.03 7.67 22.28
C TYR A 209 12.75 7.54 23.11
N VAL A 210 11.95 8.60 23.14
CA VAL A 210 10.67 8.61 23.86
C VAL A 210 9.56 9.05 22.95
N HIS A 211 8.47 8.28 22.92
CA HIS A 211 7.28 8.63 22.17
C HIS A 211 6.44 9.68 22.91
N ARG A 212 5.99 10.70 22.18
CA ARG A 212 5.13 11.78 22.71
C ARG A 212 3.86 11.24 23.34
N ILE A 213 3.21 10.28 22.67
CA ILE A 213 1.93 9.71 23.12
C ILE A 213 2.09 8.98 24.46
N GLN A 214 3.11 8.14 24.58
CA GLN A 214 3.38 7.39 25.81
C GLN A 214 3.71 8.32 26.98
N LEU A 215 4.50 9.37 26.72
CA LEU A 215 4.88 10.33 27.74
C LEU A 215 3.68 11.17 28.22
N LEU A 216 2.83 11.67 27.31
CA LEU A 216 1.61 12.39 27.70
C LEU A 216 0.64 11.51 28.50
N GLN A 217 0.41 10.27 28.05
CA GLN A 217 -0.49 9.34 28.74
C GLN A 217 0.00 9.03 30.15
N HIS A 218 1.32 8.86 30.32
CA HIS A 218 1.91 8.59 31.62
C HIS A 218 1.84 9.81 32.54
N LEU A 219 2.21 11.00 32.05
CA LEU A 219 2.11 12.23 32.83
C LEU A 219 0.67 12.56 33.24
N GLU A 220 -0.30 12.40 32.34
CA GLU A 220 -1.71 12.58 32.69
C GLU A 220 -2.17 11.61 33.78
N LYS A 221 -1.71 10.36 33.72
CA LYS A 221 -2.04 9.35 34.74
C LYS A 221 -1.43 9.72 36.09
N GLU A 222 -0.18 10.16 36.13
CA GLU A 222 0.49 10.59 37.36
C GLU A 222 -0.18 11.82 37.97
N ILE A 223 -0.51 12.84 37.16
CA ILE A 223 -1.22 14.04 37.64
C ILE A 223 -2.62 13.69 38.20
N LYS A 224 -3.35 12.77 37.55
CA LYS A 224 -4.68 12.33 38.01
C LYS A 224 -4.60 11.46 39.28
N THR A 225 -3.58 10.62 39.40
CA THR A 225 -3.44 9.68 40.52
C THR A 225 -2.86 10.35 41.75
N ASN A 226 -1.87 11.23 41.56
CA ASN A 226 -1.17 11.92 42.63
C ASN A 226 -1.52 13.42 42.60
N GLN A 227 -2.52 13.82 43.41
CA GLN A 227 -2.94 15.23 43.56
C GLN A 227 -1.83 16.18 44.06
N LEU A 228 -0.68 15.62 44.48
CA LEU A 228 0.50 16.36 44.94
C LEU A 228 1.50 16.66 43.82
N VAL A 229 1.28 16.13 42.61
CA VAL A 229 2.11 16.39 41.44
C VAL A 229 1.65 17.68 40.78
N THR A 230 2.57 18.63 40.67
CA THR A 230 2.36 19.92 40.03
C THR A 230 3.29 20.07 38.84
N GLU A 231 2.99 21.02 37.94
CA GLU A 231 3.81 21.29 36.76
C GLU A 231 5.26 21.72 37.10
N CYS A 232 5.53 22.02 38.37
CA CYS A 232 6.86 22.40 38.87
C CYS A 232 7.72 21.21 39.34
N ASP A 233 7.18 19.99 39.32
CA ASP A 233 7.93 18.82 39.79
C ASP A 233 9.00 18.38 38.77
N ASN A 234 10.04 17.73 39.29
CA ASN A 234 11.13 17.23 38.48
C ASN A 234 10.78 15.86 37.89
N ILE A 235 11.29 15.60 36.71
CA ILE A 235 11.20 14.36 35.96
C ILE A 235 12.61 13.83 35.77
N SER A 236 12.76 12.51 35.84
CA SER A 236 14.00 11.83 35.48
C SER A 236 13.73 10.72 34.48
N PHE A 237 14.53 10.68 33.42
CA PHE A 237 14.56 9.58 32.46
C PHE A 237 15.50 8.44 32.87
N LYS A 238 16.20 8.61 33.99
CA LYS A 238 17.01 7.58 34.66
C LYS A 238 16.27 7.07 35.89
N PRO A 239 16.42 5.78 36.24
CA PRO A 239 15.75 5.21 37.40
C PRO A 239 16.18 5.95 38.67
N VAL A 240 15.20 6.51 39.38
CA VAL A 240 15.43 7.38 40.54
C VAL A 240 15.41 6.55 41.81
N GLN A 241 16.49 6.61 42.60
CA GLN A 241 16.51 6.09 43.97
C GLN A 241 16.35 7.24 44.97
N GLY A 242 15.13 7.45 45.47
CA GLY A 242 14.87 8.28 46.66
C GLY A 242 14.67 9.79 46.45
N SER A 243 14.59 10.29 45.21
CA SER A 243 14.18 11.68 44.93
C SER A 243 12.69 11.77 44.63
N ARG A 244 12.06 12.93 44.87
CA ARG A 244 10.63 13.22 44.57
C ARG A 244 10.37 13.39 43.06
N ALA A 245 11.32 13.00 42.21
CA ALA A 245 11.21 13.10 40.77
C ALA A 245 10.38 11.94 40.21
N ILE A 246 9.58 12.23 39.19
CA ILE A 246 8.81 11.22 38.46
C ILE A 246 9.77 10.38 37.62
N ASP A 247 9.75 9.06 37.84
CA ASP A 247 10.57 8.11 37.10
C ASP A 247 9.92 7.77 35.76
N LEU A 248 10.54 8.21 34.66
CA LEU A 248 10.14 7.88 33.29
C LEU A 248 11.08 6.88 32.63
N ALA A 249 12.02 6.27 33.35
CA ALA A 249 12.99 5.33 32.77
C ALA A 249 12.32 4.16 32.05
N GLY A 250 11.17 3.71 32.54
CA GLY A 250 10.40 2.62 31.92
C GLY A 250 9.75 2.97 30.58
N LEU A 251 9.69 4.25 30.19
CA LEU A 251 9.14 4.72 28.91
C LEU A 251 10.22 4.93 27.84
N VAL A 252 11.49 4.87 28.23
CA VAL A 252 12.61 5.13 27.33
C VAL A 252 12.90 3.88 26.52
N ASP A 253 12.84 4.01 25.20
CA ASP A 253 13.50 3.03 24.33
C ASP A 253 15.00 3.31 24.35
N VAL A 254 15.74 2.46 25.06
CA VAL A 254 17.20 2.53 25.22
C VAL A 254 17.96 1.99 24.00
N THR A 255 17.26 1.37 23.04
CA THR A 255 17.84 0.76 21.85
C THR A 255 17.16 1.23 20.57
N PRO A 256 17.10 2.56 20.31
CA PRO A 256 16.57 3.04 19.05
C PRO A 256 17.46 2.56 17.91
N TYR A 257 16.84 2.17 16.79
CA TYR A 257 17.59 1.89 15.57
C TYR A 257 18.34 3.15 15.13
N ARG A 258 19.64 2.97 14.85
CA ARG A 258 20.54 4.05 14.47
C ARG A 258 21.23 3.69 13.18
N VAL A 259 21.30 4.69 12.31
CA VAL A 259 21.93 4.63 11.00
C VAL A 259 23.07 5.64 10.99
N VAL A 260 24.18 5.30 10.34
CA VAL A 260 25.33 6.20 10.20
C VAL A 260 25.05 7.17 9.04
N LYS A 261 25.57 8.40 9.11
CA LYS A 261 25.30 9.46 8.13
C LYS A 261 25.66 9.07 6.70
N GLU A 262 26.75 8.32 6.55
CA GLU A 262 27.28 7.87 5.27
C GLU A 262 26.57 6.60 4.75
N MET A 263 25.60 6.06 5.49
CA MET A 263 24.88 4.85 5.08
C MET A 263 24.00 5.16 3.86
N PRO A 264 24.02 4.31 2.81
CA PRO A 264 23.17 4.51 1.64
C PRO A 264 21.70 4.38 2.02
N VAL A 265 20.82 5.21 1.46
CA VAL A 265 19.37 5.19 1.74
C VAL A 265 18.69 3.85 1.40
N LYS A 266 19.33 3.02 0.59
CA LYS A 266 18.82 1.69 0.20
C LYS A 266 18.92 0.64 1.31
N GLU A 267 19.88 0.79 2.23
CA GLU A 267 20.16 -0.18 3.32
C GLU A 267 19.26 0.04 4.54
#